data_AF-A0A7C3U756-F1
#
_entry.id   AF-A0A7C3U756-F1
#
_cell.length_a   1.000
_cell.length_b   1.000
_cell.length_c   1.000
_cell.angle_alpha   90.00
_cell.angle_beta   90.00
_cell.angle_gamma   90.00
#
_symmetry.space_group_name_H-M   'P 1'
#
loop_
_entity.id
_entity.type
_entity.pdbx_description
1 polymer ?
#
loop_
_entity_poly.entity_id
_entity_poly.type
_entity_poly.pdbx_seq_one_letter_code
_entity_poly.pdbx_strand_id
1 'polypeptide(L)'
;MEIKFSTLWASGVYKFQQLRDQDYDFAICLGISPFDAHCWVIAKDTLREHVLGHTPQHRGRVGTDTFWLSLRPSAPPEWLRACGGSLAEAFMILKEWQVKRK
;
A
#
# COMPACT_ATOMS: atom_id res chain seq x y z
N MET A 1 2.99 12.23 2.89
CA MET A 1 2.06 11.08 2.83
C MET A 1 1.68 10.85 1.38
N GLU A 2 1.71 9.60 0.93
CA GLU A 2 1.21 9.18 -0.39
C GLU A 2 -0.11 8.42 -0.22
N ILE A 3 -1.09 8.58 -1.11
CA ILE A 3 -2.34 7.80 -1.07
C ILE A 3 -2.54 7.09 -2.40
N LYS A 4 -2.74 5.78 -2.34
CA LYS A 4 -3.08 4.91 -3.47
C LYS A 4 -4.45 4.29 -3.25
N PHE A 5 -5.16 4.12 -4.36
CA PHE A 5 -6.51 3.58 -4.39
C PHE A 5 -6.60 2.41 -5.35
N SER A 6 -7.43 1.42 -5.00
CA SER A 6 -7.78 0.33 -5.90
C SER A 6 -9.19 -0.17 -5.61
N THR A 7 -9.99 -0.40 -6.65
CA THR A 7 -11.17 -1.27 -6.52
C THR A 7 -10.73 -2.73 -6.62
N LEU A 8 -11.55 -3.65 -6.12
CA LEU A 8 -11.30 -5.08 -6.28
C LEU A 8 -11.43 -5.44 -7.77
N TRP A 9 -10.34 -5.91 -8.36
CA TRP A 9 -10.37 -6.38 -9.75
C TRP A 9 -11.06 -7.74 -9.84
N ALA A 10 -11.55 -8.11 -11.02
CA ALA A 10 -12.21 -9.40 -11.25
C ALA A 10 -11.32 -10.62 -10.91
N SER A 11 -9.99 -10.46 -10.93
CA SER A 11 -9.04 -11.49 -10.47
C SER A 11 -8.99 -11.68 -8.93
N GLY A 12 -9.75 -10.88 -8.19
CA GLY A 12 -9.82 -10.88 -6.73
C GLY A 12 -8.60 -10.23 -6.07
N VAL A 13 -7.96 -9.28 -6.74
CA VAL A 13 -6.79 -8.56 -6.22
C VAL A 13 -7.02 -7.06 -6.24
N TYR A 14 -6.41 -6.36 -5.28
CA TYR A 14 -6.14 -4.94 -5.41
C TYR A 14 -4.82 -4.73 -6.14
N LYS A 15 -4.78 -3.70 -6.97
CA LYS A 15 -3.55 -3.19 -7.59
C LYS A 15 -3.36 -1.72 -7.25
N PHE A 16 -2.43 -1.44 -6.36
CA PHE A 16 -1.98 -0.10 -6.02
C PHE A 16 -0.81 0.26 -6.93
N GLN A 17 -1.04 1.19 -7.84
CA GLN A 17 -0.11 1.51 -8.91
C GLN A 17 0.66 2.80 -8.62
N GLN A 18 1.77 2.98 -9.35
CA GLN A 18 2.56 4.21 -9.35
C GLN A 18 3.07 4.60 -7.96
N LEU A 19 3.44 3.63 -7.13
CA LEU A 19 4.24 3.89 -5.93
C LEU A 19 5.64 4.32 -6.37
N ARG A 20 6.13 5.44 -5.85
CA ARG A 20 7.44 6.02 -6.24
C ARG A 20 8.33 6.21 -5.02
N ASP A 21 9.64 6.21 -5.20
CA ASP A 21 10.55 6.62 -4.13
C ASP A 21 10.67 8.16 -4.03
N GLN A 22 9.62 8.80 -3.53
CA GLN A 22 9.53 10.26 -3.32
C GLN A 22 9.48 10.64 -1.83
N ASP A 23 9.42 11.94 -1.54
CA ASP A 23 9.42 12.48 -0.17
C ASP A 23 8.07 12.31 0.54
N TYR A 24 7.91 11.15 1.18
CA TYR A 24 6.80 10.84 2.09
C TYR A 24 7.24 9.83 3.14
N ASP A 25 6.68 9.94 4.34
CA ASP A 25 7.05 9.03 5.45
C ASP A 25 6.31 7.68 5.40
N PHE A 26 5.11 7.68 4.83
CA PHE A 26 4.29 6.47 4.64
C PHE A 26 3.32 6.64 3.47
N ALA A 27 2.85 5.50 2.96
CA ALA A 27 1.78 5.42 1.98
C ALA A 27 0.51 4.81 2.59
N ILE A 28 -0.65 5.31 2.18
CA ILE A 28 -1.95 4.72 2.47
C ILE A 28 -2.43 3.97 1.22
N CYS A 29 -2.75 2.69 1.34
CA CYS A 29 -3.35 1.90 0.27
C CYS A 29 -4.80 1.59 0.62
N LEU A 30 -5.75 2.29 -0.01
CA LEU A 30 -7.18 2.13 0.19
C LEU A 30 -7.79 1.19 -0.87
N GLY A 31 -8.19 0.00 -0.45
CA GLY A 31 -8.87 -0.98 -1.28
C GLY A 31 -10.38 -0.98 -1.04
N ILE A 32 -11.20 -0.94 -2.11
CA ILE A 32 -12.66 -1.07 -2.01
C ILE A 32 -13.14 -2.32 -2.73
N SER A 33 -13.85 -3.17 -2.00
CA SER A 33 -14.60 -4.33 -2.49
C SER A 33 -16.11 -4.01 -2.51
N PRO A 34 -16.94 -4.79 -3.22
CA PRO A 34 -18.38 -4.54 -3.29
C PRO A 34 -19.10 -4.41 -1.95
N PHE A 35 -18.62 -5.12 -0.92
CA PHE A 35 -19.25 -5.19 0.40
C PHE A 35 -18.30 -4.86 1.56
N ASP A 36 -17.09 -4.36 1.26
CA ASP A 36 -16.07 -4.13 2.29
C ASP A 36 -15.00 -3.14 1.83
N ALA A 37 -14.25 -2.57 2.76
CA ALA A 37 -13.12 -1.69 2.49
C ALA A 37 -11.92 -2.08 3.37
N HIS A 38 -10.75 -2.11 2.74
CA HIS A 38 -9.50 -2.47 3.37
C HIS A 38 -8.54 -1.30 3.28
N CYS A 39 -7.71 -1.12 4.29
CA CYS A 39 -6.75 -0.02 4.31
C CYS A 39 -5.45 -0.46 4.97
N TRP A 40 -4.34 -0.08 4.35
CA TRP A 40 -3.00 -0.29 4.87
C TRP A 40 -2.24 1.02 4.94
N VAL A 41 -1.55 1.25 6.05
CA VAL A 41 -0.67 2.38 6.31
C VAL A 41 0.74 1.83 6.39
N ILE A 42 1.50 2.01 5.33
CA ILE A 42 2.76 1.32 5.10
C ILE A 42 3.90 2.34 5.21
N ALA A 43 4.79 2.13 6.17
CA ALA A 43 5.97 2.97 6.35
C ALA A 43 6.85 2.97 5.10
N LYS A 44 7.56 4.08 4.86
CA LYS A 44 8.46 4.22 3.72
C LYS A 44 9.51 3.11 3.66
N ASP A 45 10.09 2.74 4.79
CA ASP A 45 11.14 1.72 4.85
C ASP A 45 10.58 0.33 4.53
N THR A 46 9.39 -0.01 5.04
CA THR A 46 8.67 -1.24 4.67
C THR A 46 8.35 -1.28 3.17
N LEU A 47 8.00 -0.13 2.56
CA LEU A 47 7.82 -0.05 1.11
C LEU A 47 9.14 -0.28 0.36
N ARG A 48 10.27 0.23 0.85
CA ARG A 48 11.60 -0.03 0.26
C ARG A 48 12.01 -1.48 0.35
N GLU A 49 11.70 -2.15 1.45
CA GLU A 49 12.03 -3.56 1.67
C GLU A 49 11.25 -4.52 0.77
N HIS A 50 10.02 -4.17 0.40
CA HIS A 50 9.10 -5.12 -0.24
C HIS A 50 8.56 -4.70 -1.62
N VAL A 51 8.61 -3.41 -1.97
CA VAL A 51 7.89 -2.87 -3.14
C VAL A 51 8.79 -2.00 -4.02
N LEU A 52 9.32 -0.90 -3.47
CA LEU A 52 10.16 0.05 -4.20
C LEU A 52 11.48 -0.64 -4.55
N GLY A 53 11.83 -0.65 -5.84
CA GLY A 53 12.98 -1.41 -6.37
C GLY A 53 12.70 -2.88 -6.69
N HIS A 54 11.56 -3.42 -6.27
CA HIS A 54 11.26 -4.87 -6.37
C HIS A 54 10.11 -5.20 -7.34
N THR A 55 9.10 -4.33 -7.47
CA THR A 55 7.87 -4.64 -8.22
C THR A 55 7.54 -3.62 -9.33
N PRO A 56 8.34 -3.54 -10.41
CA PRO A 56 8.19 -2.50 -11.43
C PRO A 56 6.85 -2.58 -12.20
N GLN A 57 6.27 -1.41 -12.52
CA GLN A 57 5.01 -1.24 -13.26
C GLN A 57 5.05 -1.80 -14.70
N HIS A 58 6.20 -1.75 -15.38
CA HIS A 58 6.40 -2.28 -16.74
C HIS A 58 7.82 -2.80 -16.95
N ARG A 59 8.00 -3.94 -17.64
CA ARG A 59 9.30 -4.42 -18.16
C ARG A 59 9.76 -3.66 -19.42
N GLY A 60 9.49 -2.36 -19.48
CA GLY A 60 9.84 -1.50 -20.62
C GLY A 60 10.97 -0.53 -20.25
N ARG A 61 11.85 -0.25 -21.21
CA ARG A 61 13.21 0.32 -21.09
C ARG A 61 13.36 1.71 -20.41
N VAL A 62 12.30 2.31 -19.84
CA VAL A 62 12.31 3.70 -19.33
C VAL A 62 11.56 3.90 -18.00
N GLY A 63 10.71 2.97 -17.57
CA GLY A 63 9.88 3.15 -16.36
C GLY A 63 10.54 2.60 -15.08
N THR A 64 11.62 3.21 -14.61
CA THR A 64 12.35 2.76 -13.40
C THR A 64 11.74 3.24 -12.09
N ASP A 65 10.81 4.19 -12.15
CA ASP A 65 10.46 5.00 -10.98
C ASP A 65 9.08 4.68 -10.40
N THR A 66 8.35 3.72 -11.01
CA THR A 66 7.01 3.35 -10.59
C THR A 66 6.88 1.87 -10.29
N PHE A 67 6.39 1.59 -9.08
CA PHE A 67 6.22 0.25 -8.53
C PHE A 67 4.75 -0.02 -8.26
N TRP A 68 4.39 -1.30 -8.29
CA TRP A 68 3.04 -1.79 -8.03
C TRP A 68 3.03 -2.65 -6.78
N LEU A 69 2.05 -2.43 -5.91
CA LEU A 69 1.69 -3.37 -4.86
C LEU A 69 0.41 -4.09 -5.28
N SER A 70 0.51 -5.40 -5.51
CA SER A 70 -0.64 -6.26 -5.83
C SER A 70 -0.86 -7.25 -4.70
N LEU A 71 -2.09 -7.34 -4.19
CA LEU A 71 -2.41 -8.26 -3.10
C LEU A 71 -3.86 -8.74 -3.18
N ARG A 72 -4.09 -9.94 -2.63
CA ARG A 72 -5.44 -10.48 -2.42
C ARG A 72 -5.89 -10.09 -1.00
N PRO A 73 -7.02 -9.37 -0.83
CA PRO A 73 -7.44 -8.91 0.50
C PRO A 73 -7.71 -10.05 1.49
N SER A 74 -8.17 -11.21 1.01
CA SER A 74 -8.40 -12.39 1.86
C SER A 74 -7.12 -13.13 2.29
N ALA A 75 -5.98 -12.78 1.70
CA ALA A 75 -4.68 -13.40 1.99
C ALA A 75 -3.55 -12.39 1.76
N PRO A 76 -3.47 -11.32 2.56
CA PRO A 76 -2.40 -10.33 2.41
C PRO A 76 -1.05 -10.99 2.76
N PRO A 77 0.05 -10.57 2.09
CA PRO A 77 1.41 -10.91 2.49
C PRO A 77 1.65 -10.68 3.99
N GLU A 78 2.48 -11.53 4.60
CA GLU A 78 2.71 -11.50 6.05
C GLU A 78 3.21 -10.14 6.55
N TRP A 79 4.11 -9.50 5.81
CA TRP A 79 4.66 -8.18 6.15
C TRP A 79 3.60 -7.06 6.19
N LEU A 80 2.45 -7.23 5.53
CA LEU A 80 1.36 -6.25 5.56
C LEU A 80 0.45 -6.37 6.78
N ARG A 81 0.53 -7.46 7.55
CA ARG A 81 -0.34 -7.69 8.71
C ARG A 81 -0.17 -6.62 9.78
N ALA A 82 1.04 -6.11 9.96
CA ALA A 82 1.32 -5.03 10.90
C ALA A 82 0.94 -3.63 10.36
N CYS A 83 0.56 -3.54 9.09
CA CYS A 83 0.25 -2.27 8.42
C CYS A 83 -1.27 -1.98 8.34
N GLY A 84 -2.11 -2.86 8.88
CA GLY A 84 -3.57 -2.74 8.82
C GLY A 84 -4.22 -3.93 8.13
N GLY A 85 -5.29 -3.68 7.39
CA GLY A 85 -6.14 -4.72 6.81
C GLY A 85 -7.60 -4.28 6.84
N SER A 86 -8.02 -3.69 7.95
CA SER A 86 -9.30 -3.00 8.09
C SER A 86 -9.13 -1.48 8.19
N LEU A 87 -10.23 -0.74 7.99
CA LEU A 87 -10.25 0.71 8.22
C LEU A 87 -9.95 1.08 9.68
N ALA A 88 -10.41 0.27 10.63
CA ALA A 88 -10.22 0.51 12.06
C ALA A 88 -8.74 0.39 12.47
N GLU A 89 -8.07 -0.67 12.01
CA GLU A 89 -6.63 -0.87 12.27
C GLU A 89 -5.79 0.24 11.62
N ALA A 90 -6.07 0.57 10.35
CA ALA A 90 -5.38 1.65 9.66
C ALA A 90 -5.54 2.99 10.39
N PHE A 91 -6.73 3.27 10.91
CA PHE A 91 -6.99 4.48 11.70
C PHE A 91 -6.16 4.52 12.99
N MET A 92 -6.04 3.40 13.71
CA MET A 92 -5.20 3.31 14.91
C MET A 92 -3.73 3.57 14.59
N ILE A 93 -3.22 2.99 13.51
CA ILE A 93 -1.85 3.22 13.04
C ILE A 93 -1.65 4.71 12.71
N LEU A 94 -2.55 5.34 11.96
CA LEU A 94 -2.46 6.78 11.65
C LEU A 94 -2.43 7.66 12.90
N LYS A 95 -3.21 7.32 13.94
CA LYS A 95 -3.16 8.04 15.21
C LYS A 95 -1.80 7.94 15.88
N GLU A 96 -1.17 6.77 15.90
CA GLU A 96 0.17 6.61 16.46
C GLU A 96 1.21 7.44 15.70
N TRP A 97 1.11 7.48 14.36
CA TRP A 97 1.95 8.33 13.53
C TRP A 97 1.77 9.81 13.83
N GLN A 98 0.54 10.26 14.11
CA GLN A 98 0.26 11.64 14.49
C GLN A 98 0.89 12.00 15.85
N VAL A 99 0.93 11.06 16.79
CA VAL A 99 1.55 11.26 18.12
C VAL A 99 3.07 11.33 18.01
N LYS A 100 3.71 10.43 17.24
CA LYS A 100 5.17 10.37 17.09
C LYS A 100 5.80 11.58 16.40
N ARG A 101 5.00 12.41 15.71
CA ARG A 101 5.45 13.63 15.00
C ARG A 101 5.27 14.91 15.81
N LYS A 102 4.70 14.83 17.01
CA LYS A 102 4.67 15.93 17.98
C LYS A 102 5.85 15.78 18.93
#